data_AF-A0A1Z4RVB4-F1
#
_entry.id   AF-A0A1Z4RVB4-F1
#
_cell.length_a   1.000
_cell.length_b   1.000
_cell.length_c   1.000
_cell.angle_alpha   90.00
_cell.angle_beta   90.00
_cell.angle_gamma   90.00
#
_symmetry.space_group_name_H-M   'P 1'
#
loop_
_entity.id
_entity.type
_entity.pdbx_description
1 polymer ?
#
loop_
_entity_poly.entity_id
_entity_poly.type
_entity_poly.pdbx_seq_one_letter_code
_entity_poly.pdbx_strand_id
1 'polypeptide(L)'
;MQDFVTDKNLQAQADIVRQLHLINVAEIEILKEVLFVIDTQYLSAKRMIEPAAVCALILNDPDIPGFYATSTRGYFKQQSTYLKQYRENICQRLLSNAIEDVYQRNIPRTLHQDVVIANSTVLKKIRSRSWRSLQSGEVIETGEFDCSRTGYADIFDVLANLSLTNLIENEVIIDAHSHIYTDYQANCDRISLSDVCALVLNHENVPAFYVTNAREYNQCRQAYLTQYQTKVRKVIRQTVSQVNREGSENSF
;
A
#
# COMPACT_ATOMS: atom_id res chain seq x y z
N MET A 1 -15.52 -25.84 -8.36
CA MET A 1 -14.36 -26.39 -7.62
C MET A 1 -13.16 -25.40 -7.58
N GLN A 2 -13.29 -24.20 -8.16
CA GLN A 2 -12.26 -23.14 -8.12
C GLN A 2 -12.42 -22.17 -6.93
N ASP A 3 -13.59 -22.07 -6.30
CA ASP A 3 -13.83 -21.06 -5.25
C ASP A 3 -13.23 -21.41 -3.88
N PHE A 4 -13.16 -22.70 -3.52
CA PHE A 4 -12.63 -23.14 -2.21
C PHE A 4 -11.11 -22.96 -2.04
N VAL A 5 -10.34 -22.91 -3.15
CA VAL A 5 -8.88 -22.76 -3.11
C VAL A 5 -8.49 -21.29 -2.96
N THR A 6 -9.29 -20.39 -3.52
CA THR A 6 -9.10 -18.94 -3.42
C THR A 6 -9.34 -18.44 -2.00
N ASP A 7 -10.38 -18.94 -1.32
CA ASP A 7 -10.73 -18.53 0.05
C ASP A 7 -9.71 -19.00 1.10
N LYS A 8 -9.17 -20.22 0.98
CA LYS A 8 -8.13 -20.70 1.92
C LYS A 8 -6.83 -19.91 1.77
N ASN A 9 -6.48 -19.53 0.55
CA ASN A 9 -5.29 -18.72 0.28
C ASN A 9 -5.48 -17.29 0.80
N LEU A 10 -6.67 -16.71 0.63
CA LEU A 10 -7.01 -15.40 1.17
C LEU A 10 -7.00 -15.38 2.71
N GLN A 11 -7.51 -16.42 3.37
CA GLN A 11 -7.47 -16.53 4.83
C GLN A 11 -6.04 -16.62 5.36
N ALA A 12 -5.19 -17.45 4.76
CA ALA A 12 -3.78 -17.55 5.16
C ALA A 12 -3.05 -16.20 4.97
N GLN A 13 -3.32 -15.50 3.87
CA GLN A 13 -2.78 -14.14 3.66
C GLN A 13 -3.33 -13.14 4.68
N ALA A 14 -4.62 -13.23 5.02
CA ALA A 14 -5.23 -12.39 6.04
C ALA A 14 -4.57 -12.61 7.41
N ASP A 15 -4.23 -13.85 7.76
CA ASP A 15 -3.54 -14.18 9.01
C ASP A 15 -2.11 -13.60 9.07
N ILE A 16 -1.40 -13.57 7.94
CA ILE A 16 -0.10 -12.89 7.82
C ILE A 16 -0.28 -11.37 7.97
N VAL A 17 -1.25 -10.79 7.25
CA VAL A 17 -1.47 -9.34 7.21
C VAL A 17 -2.00 -8.78 8.54
N ARG A 18 -2.69 -9.58 9.36
CA ARG A 18 -3.09 -9.19 10.73
C ARG A 18 -1.89 -8.90 11.65
N GLN A 19 -0.73 -9.48 11.36
CA GLN A 19 0.50 -9.30 12.13
C GLN A 19 1.30 -8.07 11.66
N LEU A 20 0.85 -7.41 10.59
CA LEU A 20 1.56 -6.29 9.97
C LEU A 20 1.07 -4.93 10.44
N HIS A 21 2.00 -4.19 11.03
CA HIS A 21 1.89 -2.76 11.21
C HIS A 21 2.65 -2.09 10.08
N LEU A 22 2.00 -1.89 8.95
CA LEU A 22 2.66 -1.40 7.73
C LEU A 22 1.76 -0.48 6.93
N ILE A 23 2.22 0.75 6.71
CA ILE A 23 1.48 1.74 5.92
C ILE A 23 2.37 2.59 5.02
N ASN A 24 1.89 2.90 3.82
CA ASN A 24 2.56 3.83 2.91
C ASN A 24 2.05 5.26 3.12
N VAL A 25 2.90 6.14 3.62
CA VAL A 25 2.57 7.56 3.85
C VAL A 25 2.34 8.30 2.53
N ALA A 26 3.09 7.96 1.48
CA ALA A 26 2.94 8.58 0.16
C ALA A 26 1.52 8.41 -0.37
N GLU A 27 1.00 7.18 -0.23
CA GLU A 27 -0.33 6.82 -0.71
C GLU A 27 -1.44 7.62 -0.01
N ILE A 28 -1.29 7.85 1.30
CA ILE A 28 -2.23 8.66 2.09
C ILE A 28 -2.19 10.12 1.64
N GLU A 29 -1.00 10.71 1.60
CA GLU A 29 -0.86 12.13 1.32
C GLU A 29 -1.23 12.46 -0.14
N ILE A 30 -0.88 11.60 -1.09
CA ILE A 30 -1.31 11.73 -2.49
C ILE A 30 -2.83 11.63 -2.59
N LEU A 31 -3.47 10.65 -1.95
CA LEU A 31 -4.93 10.54 -2.01
C LEU A 31 -5.63 11.78 -1.45
N LYS A 32 -5.15 12.34 -0.33
CA LYS A 32 -5.71 13.57 0.25
C LYS A 32 -5.69 14.72 -0.76
N GLU A 33 -4.55 14.94 -1.40
CA GLU A 33 -4.40 16.01 -2.40
C GLU A 33 -5.25 15.75 -3.65
N VAL A 34 -5.30 14.51 -4.14
CA VAL A 34 -6.15 14.11 -5.28
C VAL A 34 -7.63 14.40 -4.99
N LEU A 35 -8.13 13.95 -3.84
CA LEU A 35 -9.52 14.18 -3.46
C LEU A 35 -9.82 15.68 -3.31
N PHE A 36 -8.92 16.41 -2.66
CA PHE A 36 -9.06 17.86 -2.49
C PHE A 36 -9.14 18.59 -3.84
N VAL A 37 -8.24 18.31 -4.77
CA VAL A 37 -8.22 18.97 -6.08
C VAL A 37 -9.42 18.58 -6.93
N ILE A 38 -9.83 17.31 -6.94
CA ILE A 38 -11.04 16.89 -7.65
C ILE A 38 -12.27 17.61 -7.09
N ASP A 39 -12.38 17.72 -5.77
CA ASP A 39 -13.56 18.30 -5.12
C ASP A 39 -13.62 19.82 -5.20
N THR A 40 -12.47 20.49 -5.34
CA THR A 40 -12.39 21.96 -5.38
C THR A 40 -12.27 22.52 -6.80
N GLN A 41 -11.51 21.88 -7.68
CA GLN A 41 -11.18 22.40 -9.01
C GLN A 41 -11.93 21.68 -10.14
N TYR A 42 -12.29 20.41 -9.96
CA TYR A 42 -12.96 19.58 -10.98
C TYR A 42 -14.37 19.16 -10.55
N LEU A 43 -15.03 19.93 -9.68
CA LEU A 43 -16.33 19.56 -9.11
C LEU A 43 -17.39 19.20 -10.16
N SER A 44 -17.46 19.93 -11.26
CA SER A 44 -18.38 19.67 -12.38
C SER A 44 -18.07 18.39 -13.14
N ALA A 45 -16.79 17.99 -13.16
CA ALA A 45 -16.26 16.82 -13.86
C ALA A 45 -15.99 15.62 -12.93
N LYS A 46 -16.26 15.75 -11.62
CA LYS A 46 -15.90 14.75 -10.58
C LYS A 46 -16.36 13.32 -10.88
N ARG A 47 -17.46 13.13 -11.61
CA ARG A 47 -17.97 11.81 -12.00
C ARG A 47 -17.13 11.10 -13.08
N MET A 48 -16.32 11.88 -13.79
CA MET A 48 -15.48 11.41 -14.90
C MET A 48 -14.01 11.20 -14.48
N ILE A 49 -13.67 11.50 -13.23
CA ILE A 49 -12.31 11.38 -12.70
C ILE A 49 -12.32 10.32 -11.59
N GLU A 50 -11.71 9.17 -11.87
CA GLU A 50 -11.53 8.10 -10.89
C GLU A 50 -10.30 8.40 -10.00
N PRO A 51 -10.48 8.70 -8.70
CA PRO A 51 -9.36 9.05 -7.82
C PRO A 51 -8.30 7.94 -7.73
N ALA A 52 -8.72 6.67 -7.81
CA ALA A 52 -7.79 5.53 -7.80
C ALA A 52 -6.84 5.56 -9.00
N ALA A 53 -7.34 5.89 -10.20
CA ALA A 53 -6.55 5.98 -11.41
C ALA A 53 -5.55 7.14 -11.35
N VAL A 54 -5.98 8.29 -10.82
CA VAL A 54 -5.09 9.44 -10.61
C VAL A 54 -3.97 9.07 -9.63
N CYS A 55 -4.33 8.46 -8.48
CA CYS A 55 -3.33 8.01 -7.51
C CYS A 55 -2.36 6.99 -8.11
N ALA A 56 -2.85 6.02 -8.89
CA ALA A 56 -2.01 5.03 -9.53
C ALA A 56 -1.00 5.65 -10.51
N LEU A 57 -1.40 6.67 -11.30
CA LEU A 57 -0.47 7.38 -12.18
C LEU A 57 0.66 8.08 -11.41
N ILE A 58 0.34 8.74 -10.30
CA ILE A 58 1.32 9.46 -9.48
C ILE A 58 2.23 8.49 -8.73
N LEU A 59 1.66 7.45 -8.10
CA LEU A 59 2.40 6.49 -7.28
C LEU A 59 3.25 5.51 -8.10
N ASN A 60 2.98 5.36 -9.39
CA ASN A 60 3.81 4.59 -10.32
C ASN A 60 4.91 5.43 -10.97
N ASP A 61 4.94 6.74 -10.73
CA ASP A 61 6.02 7.59 -11.23
C ASP A 61 7.34 7.17 -10.54
N PRO A 62 8.40 6.85 -11.29
CA PRO A 62 9.68 6.38 -10.72
C PRO A 62 10.33 7.37 -9.75
N ASP A 63 10.00 8.67 -9.84
CA ASP A 63 10.53 9.69 -8.94
C ASP A 63 9.81 9.71 -7.58
N ILE A 64 8.75 8.92 -7.41
CA ILE A 64 7.97 8.83 -6.17
C ILE A 64 8.32 7.53 -5.44
N PRO A 65 9.15 7.59 -4.39
CA PRO A 65 9.52 6.40 -3.64
C PRO A 65 8.39 5.93 -2.71
N GLY A 66 8.51 4.67 -2.27
CA GLY A 66 7.72 4.16 -1.15
C GLY A 66 8.07 4.90 0.15
N PHE A 67 7.05 5.26 0.92
CA PHE A 67 7.19 5.86 2.25
C PHE A 67 6.54 4.98 3.31
N TYR A 68 6.96 3.72 3.35
CA TYR A 68 6.47 2.74 4.29
C TYR A 68 6.97 3.00 5.72
N ALA A 69 6.04 2.92 6.67
CA ALA A 69 6.31 3.08 8.09
C ALA A 69 5.64 1.96 8.89
N THR A 70 6.27 1.61 10.03
CA THR A 70 5.83 0.55 10.94
C THR A 70 5.45 1.03 12.34
N SER A 71 5.67 2.31 12.62
CA SER A 71 5.33 2.95 13.89
C SER A 71 4.85 4.37 13.70
N THR A 72 4.12 4.91 14.68
CA THR A 72 3.64 6.31 14.68
C THR A 72 4.78 7.32 14.53
N ARG A 73 5.92 7.09 15.21
CA ARG A 73 7.11 7.94 15.06
C ARG A 73 7.69 7.84 13.64
N GLY A 74 7.78 6.62 13.08
CA GLY A 74 8.20 6.39 11.70
C GLY A 74 7.29 7.10 10.71
N TYR A 75 5.98 7.06 10.92
CA TYR A 75 4.99 7.75 10.10
C TYR A 75 5.27 9.25 10.01
N PHE A 76 5.46 9.93 11.15
CA PHE A 76 5.75 11.37 11.15
C PHE A 76 7.10 11.70 10.51
N LYS A 77 8.12 10.84 10.67
CA LYS A 77 9.42 10.98 9.98
C LYS A 77 9.25 10.89 8.47
N GLN A 78 8.52 9.89 7.98
CA GLN A 78 8.25 9.72 6.56
C GLN A 78 7.37 10.85 6.00
N GLN A 79 6.33 11.25 6.74
CA GLN A 79 5.47 12.37 6.35
C GLN A 79 6.25 13.68 6.22
N SER A 80 7.11 14.00 7.19
CA SER A 80 7.96 15.19 7.12
C SER A 80 8.87 15.17 5.89
N THR A 81 9.43 14.00 5.56
CA THR A 81 10.28 13.82 4.38
C THR A 81 9.48 14.01 3.08
N TYR A 82 8.31 13.37 2.98
CA TYR A 82 7.38 13.53 1.87
C TYR A 82 7.02 15.01 1.63
N LEU A 83 6.60 15.70 2.69
CA LEU A 83 6.18 17.10 2.61
C LEU A 83 7.31 18.03 2.16
N LYS A 84 8.54 17.75 2.60
CA LYS A 84 9.71 18.58 2.31
C LYS A 84 10.26 18.36 0.90
N GLN A 85 10.24 17.12 0.40
CA GLN A 85 10.99 16.75 -0.81
C GLN A 85 10.10 16.46 -2.03
N TYR A 86 8.87 15.99 -1.83
CA TYR A 86 8.06 15.44 -2.93
C TYR A 86 6.75 16.19 -3.16
N ARG A 87 6.13 16.71 -2.10
CA ARG A 87 4.82 17.37 -2.19
C ARG A 87 4.77 18.47 -3.26
N GLU A 88 5.80 19.31 -3.34
CA GLU A 88 5.80 20.41 -4.31
C GLU A 88 5.75 19.90 -5.77
N ASN A 89 6.64 18.96 -6.14
CA ASN A 89 6.65 18.34 -7.47
C ASN A 89 5.33 17.62 -7.78
N ILE A 90 4.78 16.90 -6.80
CA ILE A 90 3.50 16.21 -6.96
C ILE A 90 2.38 17.22 -7.24
N CYS A 91 2.22 18.23 -6.39
CA CYS A 91 1.12 19.20 -6.50
C CYS A 91 1.24 20.10 -7.75
N GLN A 92 2.45 20.53 -8.11
CA GLN A 92 2.65 21.48 -9.20
C GLN A 92 2.70 20.81 -10.59
N ARG A 93 3.11 19.54 -10.68
CA ARG A 93 3.36 18.87 -11.96
C ARG A 93 2.61 17.55 -12.11
N LEU A 94 2.81 16.60 -11.21
CA LEU A 94 2.28 15.25 -11.42
C LEU A 94 0.76 15.19 -11.31
N LEU A 95 0.19 15.92 -10.35
CA LEU A 95 -1.23 15.86 -10.04
C LEU A 95 -2.10 16.39 -11.18
N SER A 96 -1.77 17.56 -11.73
CA SER A 96 -2.50 18.14 -12.86
C SER A 96 -2.44 17.23 -14.08
N ASN A 97 -1.24 16.75 -14.44
CA ASN A 97 -1.06 15.82 -15.55
C ASN A 97 -1.87 14.53 -15.37
N ALA A 98 -1.83 13.92 -14.18
CA ALA A 98 -2.55 12.69 -13.89
C ALA A 98 -4.08 12.89 -13.93
N ILE A 99 -4.59 14.03 -13.45
CA ILE A 99 -6.02 14.35 -13.51
C ILE A 99 -6.46 14.52 -14.97
N GLU A 100 -5.72 15.30 -15.76
CA GLU A 100 -6.06 15.52 -17.18
C GLU A 100 -6.01 14.21 -17.97
N ASP A 101 -5.01 13.37 -17.75
CA ASP A 101 -4.91 12.05 -18.37
C ASP A 101 -6.12 11.18 -18.06
N VAL A 102 -6.55 11.13 -16.78
CA VAL A 102 -7.73 10.35 -16.39
C VAL A 102 -9.01 10.95 -16.96
N TYR A 103 -9.14 12.27 -16.94
CA TYR A 103 -10.30 12.97 -17.49
C TYR A 103 -10.46 12.72 -18.99
N GLN A 104 -9.36 12.80 -19.75
CA GLN A 104 -9.34 12.57 -21.20
C GLN A 104 -9.65 11.12 -21.59
N ARG A 105 -9.29 10.15 -20.75
CA ARG A 105 -9.68 8.74 -20.97
C ARG A 105 -11.20 8.55 -20.96
N ASN A 106 -11.95 9.48 -20.36
CA ASN A 106 -13.40 9.51 -20.37
C ASN A 106 -14.04 8.19 -19.88
N ILE A 107 -13.37 7.54 -18.93
CA ILE A 107 -13.84 6.29 -18.32
C ILE A 107 -14.71 6.67 -17.12
N PRO A 108 -16.00 6.27 -17.09
CA PRO A 108 -16.85 6.55 -15.95
C PRO A 108 -16.28 5.92 -14.68
N ARG A 109 -16.30 6.68 -13.59
CA ARG A 109 -16.00 6.19 -12.24
C ARG A 109 -16.83 4.94 -11.95
N THR A 110 -16.16 3.82 -11.69
CA THR A 110 -16.81 2.52 -11.48
C THR A 110 -16.64 2.08 -10.04
N LEU A 111 -17.76 1.80 -9.38
CA LEU A 111 -17.78 1.30 -7.99
C LEU A 111 -17.57 -0.22 -7.91
N HIS A 112 -17.55 -0.93 -9.04
CA HIS A 112 -17.35 -2.37 -9.08
C HIS A 112 -15.86 -2.70 -9.09
N GLN A 113 -15.42 -3.37 -8.03
CA GLN A 113 -14.11 -4.00 -7.96
C GLN A 113 -14.20 -5.39 -8.54
N ASP A 114 -13.27 -5.74 -9.42
CA ASP A 114 -13.05 -7.15 -9.74
C ASP A 114 -12.54 -7.92 -8.53
N VAL A 115 -12.65 -9.25 -8.58
CA VAL A 115 -12.29 -10.13 -7.45
C VAL A 115 -10.85 -9.95 -6.98
N VAL A 116 -9.91 -9.64 -7.89
CA VAL A 116 -8.50 -9.49 -7.53
C VAL A 116 -8.27 -8.21 -6.74
N ILE A 117 -8.87 -7.10 -7.18
CA ILE A 117 -8.83 -5.84 -6.45
C ILE A 117 -9.61 -5.96 -5.14
N ALA A 118 -10.79 -6.59 -5.14
CA ALA A 118 -11.59 -6.79 -3.95
C ALA A 118 -10.82 -7.58 -2.85
N ASN A 119 -10.12 -8.65 -3.23
CA ASN A 119 -9.29 -9.41 -2.30
C ASN A 119 -8.15 -8.56 -1.72
N SER A 120 -7.48 -7.77 -2.58
CA SER A 120 -6.41 -6.87 -2.15
C SER A 120 -6.92 -5.76 -1.23
N THR A 121 -8.09 -5.21 -1.53
CA THR A 121 -8.84 -4.26 -0.70
C THR A 121 -9.16 -4.88 0.68
N VAL A 122 -9.56 -6.15 0.76
CA VAL A 122 -9.78 -6.85 2.04
C VAL A 122 -8.49 -6.92 2.87
N LEU A 123 -7.37 -7.31 2.27
CA LEU A 123 -6.08 -7.34 2.97
C LEU A 123 -5.66 -5.95 3.44
N LYS A 124 -5.82 -4.93 2.60
CA LYS A 124 -5.54 -3.53 2.95
C LYS A 124 -6.40 -3.05 4.11
N LYS A 125 -7.70 -3.39 4.14
CA LYS A 125 -8.61 -3.09 5.27
C LYS A 125 -8.10 -3.68 6.57
N ILE A 126 -7.67 -4.94 6.55
CA ILE A 126 -7.11 -5.61 7.74
C ILE A 126 -5.87 -4.86 8.23
N ARG A 127 -4.98 -4.49 7.32
CA ARG A 127 -3.74 -3.77 7.64
C ARG A 127 -3.99 -2.36 8.17
N SER A 128 -4.92 -1.61 7.57
CA SER A 128 -5.33 -0.30 8.05
C SER A 128 -5.93 -0.37 9.47
N ARG A 129 -6.67 -1.44 9.80
CA ARG A 129 -7.19 -1.66 11.16
C ARG A 129 -6.07 -1.93 12.16
N SER A 130 -5.11 -2.79 11.81
CA SER A 130 -3.93 -3.05 12.63
C SER A 130 -3.12 -1.76 12.88
N TRP A 131 -2.94 -0.93 11.86
CA TRP A 131 -2.31 0.39 12.01
C TRP A 131 -3.06 1.29 12.99
N ARG A 132 -4.39 1.36 12.90
CA ARG A 132 -5.22 2.18 13.80
C ARG A 132 -5.09 1.75 15.26
N SER A 133 -5.02 0.45 15.54
CA SER A 133 -4.83 -0.03 16.92
C SER A 133 -3.52 0.45 17.55
N LEU A 134 -2.47 0.68 16.75
CA LEU A 134 -1.24 1.30 17.26
C LEU A 134 -1.41 2.78 17.63
N GLN A 135 -2.30 3.50 16.95
CA GLN A 135 -2.53 4.92 17.21
C GLN A 135 -3.45 5.17 18.41
N SER A 136 -4.45 4.31 18.62
CA SER A 136 -5.39 4.44 19.73
C SER A 136 -4.86 3.88 21.05
N GLY A 137 -3.81 3.03 21.02
CA GLY A 137 -3.34 2.30 22.21
C GLY A 137 -4.30 1.22 22.70
N GLU A 138 -5.39 0.96 21.96
CA GLU A 138 -6.41 -0.04 22.26
C GLU A 138 -6.46 -1.10 21.14
N VAL A 139 -6.39 -2.37 21.53
CA VAL A 139 -6.73 -3.50 20.67
C VAL A 139 -8.26 -3.52 20.56
N ILE A 140 -8.79 -2.94 19.49
CA ILE A 140 -10.23 -2.93 19.26
C ILE A 140 -10.63 -4.32 18.74
N GLU A 141 -11.04 -5.21 19.65
CA GLU A 141 -11.54 -6.56 19.34
C GLU A 141 -12.90 -6.54 18.62
N THR A 142 -13.59 -5.40 18.59
CA THR A 142 -14.89 -5.24 17.94
C THR A 142 -14.77 -4.23 16.80
N GLY A 143 -14.68 -4.73 15.56
CA GLY A 143 -14.33 -4.01 14.33
C GLY A 143 -15.21 -2.84 13.86
N GLU A 144 -15.63 -1.94 14.73
CA GLU A 144 -16.23 -0.64 14.40
C GLU A 144 -15.51 0.47 15.15
N PHE A 145 -14.85 1.34 14.37
CA PHE A 145 -14.35 2.62 14.87
C PHE A 145 -15.47 3.64 14.67
N ASP A 146 -15.79 4.40 15.70
CA ASP A 146 -16.87 5.38 15.63
C ASP A 146 -16.43 6.62 14.83
N CYS A 147 -16.79 6.65 13.54
CA CYS A 147 -16.56 7.77 12.62
C CYS A 147 -17.41 9.01 12.96
N SER A 148 -18.27 8.96 13.98
CA SER A 148 -19.21 10.03 14.31
C SER A 148 -18.56 11.33 14.81
N ARG A 149 -17.28 11.31 15.19
CA ARG A 149 -16.60 12.51 15.76
C ARG A 149 -16.09 13.53 14.74
N THR A 150 -16.00 13.21 13.45
CA THR A 150 -15.43 14.14 12.45
C THR A 150 -16.28 14.40 11.23
N GLY A 151 -17.40 13.68 11.00
CA GLY A 151 -18.30 13.92 9.86
C GLY A 151 -17.70 13.68 8.46
N TYR A 152 -16.39 13.39 8.37
CA TYR A 152 -15.68 12.97 7.18
C TYR A 152 -15.32 11.49 7.34
N ALA A 153 -15.52 10.68 6.29
CA ALA A 153 -14.98 9.32 6.26
C ALA A 153 -13.47 9.39 6.54
N ASP A 154 -13.00 8.60 7.51
CA ASP A 154 -11.59 8.53 7.85
C ASP A 154 -10.77 8.18 6.59
N ILE A 155 -9.66 8.88 6.35
CA ILE A 155 -8.86 8.73 5.11
C ILE A 155 -8.41 7.28 4.91
N PHE A 156 -8.21 6.53 6.00
CA PHE A 156 -7.88 5.11 5.96
C PHE A 156 -9.07 4.26 5.49
N ASP A 157 -10.32 4.63 5.78
CA ASP A 157 -11.49 3.94 5.23
C ASP A 157 -11.64 4.27 3.75
N VAL A 158 -11.36 5.50 3.35
CA VAL A 158 -11.37 5.88 1.93
C VAL A 158 -10.29 5.08 1.18
N LEU A 159 -9.05 5.04 1.67
CA LEU A 159 -7.95 4.26 1.11
C LEU A 159 -8.27 2.79 1.01
N ALA A 160 -8.86 2.23 2.06
CA ALA A 160 -9.16 0.81 2.14
C ALA A 160 -10.35 0.40 1.27
N ASN A 161 -11.20 1.35 0.86
CA ASN A 161 -12.28 1.13 -0.11
C ASN A 161 -11.92 1.59 -1.53
N LEU A 162 -10.77 2.25 -1.71
CA LEU A 162 -10.29 2.66 -3.02
C LEU A 162 -9.87 1.43 -3.82
N SER A 163 -10.26 1.38 -5.09
CA SER A 163 -9.81 0.36 -6.05
C SER A 163 -8.36 0.62 -6.47
N LEU A 164 -7.44 0.59 -5.50
CA LEU A 164 -6.03 0.91 -5.64
C LEU A 164 -5.21 -0.06 -4.81
N THR A 165 -4.37 -0.84 -5.48
CA THR A 165 -3.52 -1.85 -4.87
C THR A 165 -2.11 -1.76 -5.41
N ASN A 166 -1.10 -1.78 -4.53
CA ASN A 166 0.28 -2.02 -4.93
C ASN A 166 0.52 -3.53 -5.04
N LEU A 167 0.70 -4.05 -6.25
CA LEU A 167 0.95 -5.48 -6.47
C LEU A 167 2.24 -5.95 -5.76
N ILE A 168 3.28 -5.11 -5.79
CA ILE A 168 4.60 -5.47 -5.25
C ILE A 168 4.55 -5.63 -3.73
N GLU A 169 3.71 -4.86 -3.05
CA GLU A 169 3.50 -4.94 -1.60
C GLU A 169 3.08 -6.36 -1.16
N ASN A 170 2.08 -6.94 -1.83
CA ASN A 170 1.59 -8.28 -1.50
C ASN A 170 2.64 -9.36 -1.81
N GLU A 171 3.36 -9.24 -2.93
CA GLU A 171 4.44 -10.18 -3.29
C GLU A 171 5.59 -10.12 -2.26
N VAL A 172 5.97 -8.92 -1.80
CA VAL A 172 7.00 -8.73 -0.76
C VAL A 172 6.55 -9.33 0.57
N ILE A 173 5.31 -9.08 1.01
CA ILE A 173 4.77 -9.61 2.28
C ILE A 173 4.85 -11.14 2.30
N ILE A 174 4.38 -11.79 1.24
CA ILE A 174 4.33 -13.26 1.17
C ILE A 174 5.73 -13.86 1.11
N ASP A 175 6.59 -13.34 0.22
CA ASP A 175 7.96 -13.86 0.05
C ASP A 175 8.82 -13.61 1.31
N ALA A 176 8.69 -12.44 1.95
CA ALA A 176 9.41 -12.14 3.18
C ALA A 176 8.97 -13.04 4.33
N HIS A 177 7.66 -13.22 4.53
CA HIS A 177 7.12 -14.15 5.52
C HIS A 177 7.64 -15.57 5.26
N SER A 178 7.51 -16.08 4.03
CA SER A 178 8.00 -17.43 3.70
C SER A 178 9.50 -17.59 3.99
N HIS A 179 10.32 -16.60 3.64
CA HIS A 179 11.76 -16.65 3.86
C HIS A 179 12.13 -16.63 5.35
N ILE A 180 11.48 -15.79 6.16
CA ILE A 180 11.70 -15.73 7.62
C ILE A 180 11.36 -17.07 8.27
N TYR A 181 10.18 -17.63 7.99
CA TYR A 181 9.70 -18.84 8.66
C TYR A 181 10.37 -20.13 8.16
N THR A 182 10.90 -20.14 6.93
CA THR A 182 11.59 -21.32 6.38
C THR A 182 13.07 -21.32 6.74
N ASP A 183 13.76 -20.19 6.54
CA ASP A 183 15.22 -20.15 6.62
C ASP A 183 15.73 -19.66 7.98
N TYR A 184 14.88 -18.97 8.74
CA TYR A 184 15.18 -18.42 10.06
C TYR A 184 14.20 -18.91 11.14
N GLN A 185 13.65 -20.12 11.00
CA GLN A 185 12.65 -20.68 11.92
C GLN A 185 13.04 -20.58 13.40
N ALA A 186 14.32 -20.77 13.74
CA ALA A 186 14.79 -20.69 15.12
C ALA A 186 14.81 -19.26 15.70
N ASN A 187 14.78 -18.24 14.83
CA ASN A 187 14.87 -16.83 15.18
C ASN A 187 13.67 -16.00 14.67
N CYS A 188 12.60 -16.63 14.17
CA CYS A 188 11.50 -15.92 13.51
C CYS A 188 10.86 -14.86 14.41
N ASP A 189 10.75 -15.16 15.71
CA ASP A 189 10.17 -14.24 16.70
C ASP A 189 10.99 -12.95 16.91
N ARG A 190 12.25 -12.93 16.48
CA ARG A 190 13.14 -11.76 16.57
C ARG A 190 13.12 -10.90 15.32
N ILE A 191 12.59 -11.41 14.21
CA ILE A 191 12.58 -10.73 12.92
C ILE A 191 11.18 -10.16 12.69
N SER A 192 11.05 -8.84 12.83
CA SER A 192 9.77 -8.17 12.59
C SER A 192 9.45 -8.18 11.09
N LEU A 193 8.38 -8.89 10.71
CA LEU A 193 7.91 -8.91 9.33
C LEU A 193 7.53 -7.51 8.84
N SER A 194 6.93 -6.69 9.69
CA SER A 194 6.58 -5.30 9.36
C SER A 194 7.81 -4.51 8.96
N ASP A 195 8.89 -4.65 9.73
CA ASP A 195 10.12 -3.89 9.51
C ASP A 195 10.85 -4.35 8.26
N VAL A 196 10.94 -5.67 8.05
CA VAL A 196 11.47 -6.23 6.81
C VAL A 196 10.69 -5.70 5.60
N CYS A 197 9.36 -5.75 5.64
CA CYS A 197 8.53 -5.26 4.54
C CYS A 197 8.73 -3.77 4.29
N ALA A 198 8.79 -2.93 5.33
CA ALA A 198 9.03 -1.49 5.17
C ALA A 198 10.41 -1.19 4.56
N LEU A 199 11.46 -1.89 5.01
CA LEU A 199 12.81 -1.72 4.48
C LEU A 199 12.91 -2.15 3.00
N VAL A 200 12.28 -3.27 2.65
CA VAL A 200 12.25 -3.76 1.26
C VAL A 200 11.44 -2.80 0.38
N LEU A 201 10.24 -2.40 0.80
CA LEU A 201 9.34 -1.57 -0.02
C LEU A 201 9.81 -0.11 -0.14
N ASN A 202 10.68 0.36 0.75
CA ASN A 202 11.35 1.66 0.64
C ASN A 202 12.66 1.59 -0.15
N HIS A 203 13.11 0.40 -0.56
CA HIS A 203 14.37 0.24 -1.26
C HIS A 203 14.25 0.71 -2.72
N GLU A 204 15.21 1.52 -3.19
CA GLU A 204 15.24 2.11 -4.56
C GLU A 204 15.06 1.08 -5.71
N ASN A 205 15.59 -0.14 -5.56
CA ASN A 205 15.49 -1.21 -6.53
C ASN A 205 14.14 -1.98 -6.51
N VAL A 206 13.22 -1.62 -5.62
CA VAL A 206 11.90 -2.25 -5.52
C VAL A 206 10.87 -1.29 -6.11
N PRO A 207 10.26 -1.63 -7.27
CA PRO A 207 9.29 -0.75 -7.91
C PRO A 207 7.96 -0.73 -7.14
N ALA A 208 7.16 0.31 -7.37
CA ALA A 208 5.74 0.29 -7.02
C ALA A 208 4.92 -0.06 -8.27
N PHE A 209 3.95 -0.98 -8.15
CA PHE A 209 2.99 -1.29 -9.20
C PHE A 209 1.57 -1.13 -8.67
N TYR A 210 1.14 0.12 -8.59
CA TYR A 210 -0.22 0.50 -8.29
C TYR A 210 -1.14 0.22 -9.48
N VAL A 211 -2.17 -0.57 -9.23
CA VAL A 211 -3.15 -0.99 -10.23
C VAL A 211 -4.57 -0.79 -9.71
N THR A 212 -5.50 -0.59 -10.64
CA THR A 212 -6.90 -0.25 -10.33
C THR A 212 -7.91 -1.31 -10.75
N ASN A 213 -7.48 -2.30 -11.54
CA ASN A 213 -8.32 -3.38 -12.03
C ASN A 213 -7.51 -4.66 -12.33
N ALA A 214 -8.21 -5.78 -12.49
CA ALA A 214 -7.63 -7.11 -12.77
C ALA A 214 -6.78 -7.14 -14.04
N ARG A 215 -7.13 -6.38 -15.07
CA ARG A 215 -6.37 -6.38 -16.33
C ARG A 215 -4.98 -5.78 -16.10
N GLU A 216 -4.92 -4.61 -15.47
CA GLU A 216 -3.67 -3.97 -15.05
C GLU A 216 -2.88 -4.87 -14.10
N TYR A 217 -3.54 -5.45 -13.10
CA TYR A 217 -2.91 -6.38 -12.16
C TYR A 217 -2.20 -7.53 -12.89
N ASN A 218 -2.89 -8.21 -13.81
CA ASN A 218 -2.30 -9.33 -14.55
C ASN A 218 -1.14 -8.90 -15.45
N GLN A 219 -1.22 -7.72 -16.07
CA GLN A 219 -0.14 -7.17 -16.88
C GLN A 219 1.09 -6.84 -16.03
N CYS A 220 0.90 -6.12 -14.92
CA CYS A 220 1.97 -5.79 -13.97
C CYS A 220 2.56 -7.04 -13.32
N ARG A 221 1.76 -8.07 -13.04
CA ARG A 221 2.26 -9.34 -12.51
C ARG A 221 3.20 -10.04 -13.47
N GLN A 222 2.87 -10.08 -14.76
CA GLN A 222 3.77 -10.64 -15.77
C GLN A 222 5.08 -9.85 -15.88
N ALA A 223 5.01 -8.52 -15.85
CA ALA A 223 6.20 -7.67 -15.81
C ALA A 223 7.06 -7.95 -14.56
N TYR A 224 6.43 -8.06 -13.39
CA TYR A 224 7.09 -8.41 -12.14
C TYR A 224 7.84 -9.75 -12.25
N LEU A 225 7.15 -10.82 -12.67
CA LEU A 225 7.74 -12.16 -12.79
C LEU A 225 8.92 -12.22 -13.76
N THR A 226 8.84 -11.47 -14.86
CA THR A 226 9.86 -11.51 -15.93
C THR A 226 11.06 -10.60 -15.67
N GLN A 227 10.87 -9.46 -14.99
CA GLN A 227 11.91 -8.42 -14.93
C GLN A 227 12.40 -8.10 -13.51
N TYR A 228 11.53 -8.24 -12.50
CA TYR A 228 11.79 -7.68 -11.16
C TYR A 228 11.90 -8.74 -10.07
N GLN A 229 11.21 -9.87 -10.17
CA GLN A 229 11.09 -10.85 -9.08
C GLN A 229 12.46 -11.28 -8.53
N THR A 230 13.43 -11.61 -9.38
CA THR A 230 14.76 -12.02 -8.93
C THR A 230 15.49 -10.92 -8.16
N LYS A 231 15.34 -9.65 -8.58
CA LYS A 231 15.96 -8.50 -7.92
C LYS A 231 15.30 -8.22 -6.58
N VAL A 232 13.97 -8.19 -6.55
CA VAL A 232 13.19 -7.97 -5.33
C VAL A 232 13.47 -9.08 -4.31
N ARG A 233 13.51 -10.36 -4.73
CA ARG A 233 13.88 -11.48 -3.84
C ARG A 233 15.29 -11.36 -3.29
N LYS A 234 16.24 -10.85 -4.07
CA LYS A 234 17.60 -10.58 -3.58
C LYS A 234 17.58 -9.52 -2.47
N VAL A 235 16.83 -8.43 -2.66
CA VAL A 235 16.64 -7.40 -1.63
C VAL A 235 16.00 -8.00 -0.38
N ILE A 236 14.91 -8.76 -0.52
CA ILE A 236 14.24 -9.44 0.62
C ILE A 236 15.24 -10.29 1.42
N ARG A 237 16.02 -11.15 0.76
CA ARG A 237 17.00 -12.01 1.43
C ARG A 237 18.07 -11.21 2.17
N GLN A 238 18.57 -10.15 1.55
CA GLN A 238 19.56 -9.27 2.16
C GLN A 238 18.99 -8.56 3.39
N THR A 239 17.78 -8.02 3.29
CA THR A 239 17.09 -7.34 4.39
C THR A 239 16.79 -8.29 5.54
N VAL A 240 16.24 -9.48 5.27
CA VAL A 240 15.97 -10.48 6.32
C VAL A 240 17.26 -10.89 7.03
N SER A 241 18.34 -11.14 6.27
CA SER A 241 19.66 -11.45 6.84
C SER A 241 20.23 -10.31 7.68
N GLN A 242 20.01 -9.05 7.27
CA GLN A 242 20.40 -7.87 8.04
C GLN A 242 19.61 -7.77 9.34
N VAL A 243 18.27 -7.78 9.28
CA VAL A 243 17.40 -7.68 10.45
C VAL A 243 17.65 -8.82 11.45
N ASN A 244 17.89 -10.04 10.97
CA ASN A 244 18.26 -11.18 11.84
C ASN A 244 19.59 -10.94 12.59
N ARG A 245 20.57 -10.26 11.97
CA ARG A 245 21.89 -10.01 12.59
C ARG A 245 21.88 -8.80 13.52
N GLU A 246 21.21 -7.73 13.12
CA GLU A 246 21.29 -6.42 13.77
C GLU A 246 20.12 -6.16 14.72
N GLY A 247 19.02 -6.91 14.57
CA GLY A 247 17.75 -6.64 15.23
C GLY A 247 16.96 -5.53 14.53
N SER A 248 15.63 -5.65 14.59
CA SER A 248 14.72 -4.73 13.87
C SER A 248 14.85 -3.27 14.33
N GLU A 249 15.23 -3.04 15.59
CA GLU A 249 15.38 -1.70 16.19
C GLU A 249 16.53 -0.88 15.59
N ASN A 250 17.56 -1.55 15.05
CA ASN A 250 18.76 -0.90 14.51
C ASN A 250 18.68 -0.61 13.01
N SER A 251 17.55 -0.92 12.37
CA SER A 251 17.42 -0.90 10.91
C SER A 251 16.79 0.38 10.30
N PHE A 252 16.40 1.40 11.10
CA PHE A 252 15.63 2.60 10.66
C PHE A 252 16.20 3.98 11.05
#